data_AF-A0A0J9VSQ1-F1
#
_entry.id   AF-A0A0J9VSQ1-F1
#
_cell.length_a   1.000
_cell.length_b   1.000
_cell.length_c   1.000
_cell.angle_alpha   90.00
_cell.angle_beta   90.00
_cell.angle_gamma   90.00
#
_symmetry.space_group_name_H-M   'P 1'
#
loop_
_entity.id
_entity.type
_entity.pdbx_description
1 polymer ?
#
loop_
_entity_poly.entity_id
_entity_poly.type
_entity_poly.pdbx_seq_one_letter_code
_entity_poly.pdbx_strand_id
1 'polypeptide(L)'
;MSGKVQLLPASAAPFARRASSVQVVLASKVEPWLTKTLKRIMTEKRPLNSVQQHKEYLCEILSSPNAIWTLTSLMLPKAPESDFKRDASNPLIEAIMNYELVHVEAYVVHIDMVLENEVAYKLTKDTIDVLVRYHKEIHCVDVKTNTRDWEGKEQQCERLHDAFTKDVNQFVFRTHVSALEGLEEEGAGELLCRRSEKVKTSICALMKPLLPPPSPKAVGADRLRPLLPKSPSNNMCSQHGPQGVLVAFDSQSHGIASQVDSITSSISTSTLTQPTNLLLRDITQVIVPD
;
A
#
# COMPACT_ATOMS: atom_id res chain seq x y z
N MET A 1 23.04 19.87 21.64
CA MET A 1 21.69 20.02 21.06
C MET A 1 21.05 18.63 21.07
N SER A 2 20.28 18.32 22.11
CA SER A 2 19.62 17.01 22.24
C SER A 2 18.33 17.07 21.43
N GLY A 3 18.33 16.50 20.22
CA GLY A 3 17.12 16.36 19.42
C GLY A 3 16.11 15.56 20.21
N LYS A 4 15.06 16.22 20.70
CA LYS A 4 13.95 15.54 21.37
C LYS A 4 13.18 14.82 20.27
N VAL A 5 13.46 13.54 20.08
CA VAL A 5 12.53 12.65 19.38
C VAL A 5 11.21 12.75 20.16
N GLN A 6 10.20 13.38 19.57
CA GLN A 6 8.85 13.38 20.12
C GLN A 6 8.38 11.91 20.12
N LEU A 7 8.46 11.28 21.29
CA LEU A 7 8.05 9.89 21.48
C LEU A 7 6.52 9.84 21.37
N LEU A 8 6.02 8.90 20.57
CA LEU A 8 4.59 8.57 20.57
C LEU A 8 4.17 8.13 21.98
N PRO A 9 2.90 8.34 22.36
CA PRO A 9 2.40 7.87 23.65
C PRO A 9 2.52 6.34 23.76
N ALA A 10 2.54 5.83 24.99
CA ALA A 10 2.63 4.39 25.26
C ALA A 10 1.49 3.58 24.59
N SER A 11 0.34 4.19 24.34
CA SER A 11 -0.78 3.58 23.60
C SER A 11 -0.46 3.26 22.14
N ALA A 12 0.56 3.89 21.57
CA ALA A 12 1.08 3.61 20.24
C ALA A 12 2.07 2.43 20.22
N ALA A 13 2.52 1.94 21.38
CA ALA A 13 3.46 0.83 21.45
C ALA A 13 2.85 -0.47 20.91
N PRO A 14 3.67 -1.42 20.43
CA PRO A 14 3.19 -2.70 19.92
C PRO A 14 2.37 -3.44 20.96
N PHE A 15 1.24 -4.04 20.56
CA PHE A 15 0.33 -4.79 21.45
C PHE A 15 -0.29 -3.98 22.61
N ALA A 16 -0.03 -2.67 22.70
CA ALA A 16 -0.62 -1.83 23.73
C ALA A 16 -2.12 -1.67 23.51
N ARG A 17 -2.88 -1.68 24.60
CA ARG A 17 -4.32 -1.38 24.58
C ARG A 17 -4.55 0.06 24.14
N ARG A 18 -5.73 0.31 23.56
CA ARG A 18 -6.21 1.68 23.32
C ARG A 18 -6.25 2.43 24.65
N ALA A 19 -5.71 3.65 24.67
CA ALA A 19 -5.80 4.51 25.84
C ALA A 19 -7.21 5.07 25.99
N SER A 20 -7.63 5.32 27.23
CA SER A 20 -8.87 6.01 27.56
C SER A 20 -8.83 7.51 27.26
N SER A 21 -7.66 8.06 26.92
CA SER A 21 -7.49 9.45 26.55
C SER A 21 -6.46 9.60 25.43
N VAL A 22 -6.79 10.40 24.42
CA VAL A 22 -5.90 10.73 23.30
C VAL A 22 -5.03 11.94 23.65
N GLN A 23 -3.75 11.88 23.29
CA GLN A 23 -2.85 13.00 23.49
C GLN A 23 -3.03 14.03 22.38
N VAL A 24 -3.55 15.21 22.74
CA VAL A 24 -3.76 16.33 21.81
C VAL A 24 -2.91 17.52 22.21
N VAL A 25 -2.06 17.96 21.30
CA VAL A 25 -1.22 19.15 21.42
C VAL A 25 -1.66 20.15 20.35
N LEU A 26 -2.30 21.25 20.79
CA LEU A 26 -2.73 22.35 19.93
C LEU A 26 -1.76 23.53 20.02
N ALA A 27 -1.66 24.31 18.95
CA ALA A 27 -0.96 25.58 18.94
C ALA A 27 -1.66 26.63 19.83
N SER A 28 -0.94 27.73 20.12
CA SER A 28 -1.47 28.84 20.93
C SER A 28 -2.67 29.55 20.31
N LYS A 29 -2.90 29.35 19.00
CA LYS A 29 -4.08 29.81 18.27
C LYS A 29 -4.70 28.60 17.57
N VAL A 30 -6.03 28.56 17.56
CA VAL A 30 -6.77 27.50 16.87
C VAL A 30 -6.93 27.88 15.40
N GLU A 31 -6.63 26.93 14.52
CA GLU A 31 -6.86 27.08 13.09
C GLU A 31 -8.37 27.15 12.77
N PRO A 32 -8.84 28.09 11.93
CA PRO A 32 -10.26 28.27 11.64
C PRO A 32 -10.95 27.02 11.06
N TRP A 33 -10.23 26.23 10.27
CA TRP A 33 -10.75 24.99 9.70
C TRP A 33 -11.10 23.97 10.79
N LEU A 34 -10.29 23.89 11.87
CA LEU A 34 -10.52 22.97 12.98
C LEU A 34 -11.79 23.36 13.74
N THR A 35 -11.98 24.65 14.02
CA THR A 35 -13.22 25.14 14.62
C THR A 35 -14.44 24.82 13.76
N LYS A 36 -14.33 24.99 12.43
CA LYS A 36 -15.41 24.66 11.49
C LYS A 36 -15.74 23.18 11.52
N THR A 37 -14.74 22.31 11.48
CA THR A 37 -14.90 20.85 11.55
C THR A 37 -15.54 20.43 12.86
N LEU A 38 -15.02 20.89 14.01
CA LEU A 38 -15.57 20.54 15.31
C LEU A 38 -17.01 21.03 15.45
N LYS A 39 -17.34 22.24 15.00
CA LYS A 39 -18.73 22.72 15.02
C LYS A 39 -19.67 21.93 14.12
N ARG A 40 -19.16 21.37 13.01
CA ARG A 40 -19.96 20.55 12.08
C ARG A 40 -20.41 19.24 12.72
N ILE A 41 -19.52 18.59 13.46
CA ILE A 41 -19.76 17.26 14.06
C ILE A 41 -20.34 17.33 15.48
N MET A 42 -20.49 18.55 16.00
CA MET A 42 -20.91 18.78 17.38
C MET A 42 -22.41 18.63 17.54
N THR A 43 -22.82 17.49 18.09
CA THR A 43 -24.21 17.16 18.39
C THR A 43 -24.78 18.04 19.50
N GLU A 44 -24.01 18.27 20.56
CA GLU A 44 -24.41 19.11 21.69
C GLU A 44 -23.80 20.51 21.60
N LYS A 45 -24.64 21.55 21.62
CA LYS A 45 -24.17 22.93 21.50
C LYS A 45 -23.35 23.34 22.73
N ARG A 46 -22.02 23.40 22.56
CA ARG A 46 -21.09 23.92 23.57
C ARG A 46 -20.18 25.01 23.00
N PRO A 47 -19.66 25.91 23.85
CA PRO A 47 -18.75 26.95 23.38
C PRO A 47 -17.40 26.36 22.95
N LEU A 48 -16.94 26.76 21.76
CA LEU A 48 -15.63 26.47 21.21
C LEU A 48 -14.92 27.79 20.90
N ASN A 49 -14.58 28.52 21.96
CA ASN A 49 -14.03 29.89 21.92
C ASN A 49 -12.55 29.95 22.37
N SER A 50 -12.06 28.94 23.07
CA SER A 50 -10.67 28.88 23.54
C SER A 50 -9.93 27.63 23.02
N VAL A 51 -8.60 27.69 22.97
CA VAL A 51 -7.74 26.53 22.63
C VAL A 51 -8.04 25.35 23.56
N GLN A 52 -8.24 25.63 24.85
CA GLN A 52 -8.53 24.60 25.85
C GLN A 52 -9.85 23.87 25.55
N GLN A 53 -10.91 24.60 25.17
CA GLN A 53 -12.20 24.00 24.80
C GLN A 53 -12.09 23.11 23.55
N HIS A 54 -11.33 23.53 22.54
CA HIS A 54 -11.09 22.71 21.35
C HIS A 54 -10.31 21.45 21.69
N LYS A 55 -9.28 21.57 22.54
CA LYS A 55 -8.48 20.44 23.01
C LYS A 55 -9.34 19.45 23.79
N GLU A 56 -10.12 19.91 24.76
CA GLU A 56 -11.00 19.08 25.58
C GLU A 56 -12.02 18.35 24.71
N TYR A 57 -12.63 19.04 23.75
CA TYR A 57 -13.59 18.41 22.85
C TYR A 57 -12.96 17.36 21.93
N LEU A 58 -11.83 17.70 21.32
CA LEU A 58 -11.13 16.78 20.45
C LEU A 58 -10.63 15.56 21.22
N CYS A 59 -10.14 15.75 22.45
CA CYS A 59 -9.79 14.64 23.34
C CYS A 59 -11.01 13.77 23.64
N GLU A 60 -12.13 14.36 24.03
CA GLU A 60 -13.37 13.65 24.39
C GLU A 60 -13.86 12.75 23.26
N ILE A 61 -14.06 13.30 22.06
CA ILE A 61 -14.59 12.54 20.92
C ILE A 61 -13.62 11.46 20.45
N LEU A 62 -12.31 11.75 20.37
CA LEU A 62 -11.32 10.76 19.89
C LEU A 62 -11.03 9.66 20.92
N SER A 63 -11.33 9.92 22.19
CA SER A 63 -11.20 8.92 23.26
C SER A 63 -12.39 7.97 23.31
N SER A 64 -13.49 8.27 22.60
CA SER A 64 -14.64 7.38 22.45
C SER A 64 -14.21 6.04 21.83
N PRO A 65 -14.71 4.89 22.32
CA PRO A 65 -14.45 3.61 21.65
C PRO A 65 -14.94 3.58 20.20
N ASN A 66 -15.94 4.40 19.86
CA ASN A 66 -16.53 4.50 18.53
C ASN A 66 -15.72 5.38 17.57
N ALA A 67 -14.70 6.11 18.05
CA ALA A 67 -13.83 6.93 17.21
C ALA A 67 -12.85 6.04 16.43
N ILE A 68 -13.37 5.37 15.42
CA ILE A 68 -12.67 4.50 14.48
C ILE A 68 -12.60 5.18 13.13
N TRP A 69 -11.41 5.10 12.53
CA TRP A 69 -11.07 5.72 11.28
C TRP A 69 -10.82 4.66 10.22
N THR A 70 -11.50 4.77 9.09
CA THR A 70 -11.18 3.99 7.90
C THR A 70 -10.00 4.66 7.19
N LEU A 71 -8.83 4.02 7.24
CA LEU A 71 -7.61 4.57 6.65
C LEU A 71 -7.49 4.26 5.17
N THR A 72 -7.93 3.07 4.75
CA THR A 72 -7.96 2.61 3.36
C THR A 72 -8.80 1.34 3.25
N SER A 73 -9.12 0.92 2.03
CA SER A 73 -9.79 -0.36 1.77
C SER A 73 -8.92 -1.23 0.86
N LEU A 74 -8.72 -2.49 1.24
CA LEU A 74 -7.91 -3.46 0.52
C LEU A 74 -8.82 -4.52 -0.09
N MET A 75 -8.70 -4.75 -1.39
CA MET A 75 -9.32 -5.90 -2.04
C MET A 75 -8.35 -7.06 -1.91
N LEU A 76 -8.69 -8.04 -1.07
CA LEU A 76 -7.82 -9.17 -0.73
C LEU A 76 -8.47 -10.49 -1.18
N PRO A 77 -7.68 -11.46 -1.67
CA PRO A 77 -8.15 -12.82 -1.87
C PRO A 77 -8.72 -13.43 -0.58
N LYS A 78 -9.76 -14.27 -0.71
CA LYS A 78 -10.37 -15.05 0.38
C LYS A 78 -9.68 -16.38 0.64
N ALA A 79 -8.86 -16.85 -0.30
CA ALA A 79 -8.13 -18.12 -0.24
C ALA A 79 -6.84 -17.99 -1.07
N PRO A 80 -5.91 -18.96 -0.99
CA PRO A 80 -4.79 -19.08 -1.92
C PRO A 80 -5.26 -19.19 -3.39
N GLU A 81 -4.41 -18.78 -4.33
CA GLU A 81 -4.74 -18.79 -5.78
C GLU A 81 -5.05 -20.18 -6.34
N SER A 82 -4.50 -21.23 -5.72
CA SER A 82 -4.78 -22.63 -6.05
C SER A 82 -6.24 -23.02 -5.82
N ASP A 83 -6.89 -22.34 -4.87
CA ASP A 83 -8.22 -22.68 -4.38
C ASP A 83 -9.30 -21.75 -4.96
N PHE A 84 -8.91 -20.86 -5.88
CA PHE A 84 -9.84 -19.95 -6.53
C PHE A 84 -10.90 -20.71 -7.32
N LYS A 85 -12.16 -20.31 -7.11
CA LYS A 85 -13.27 -20.78 -7.92
C LYS A 85 -13.12 -20.18 -9.31
N ARG A 86 -12.86 -21.03 -10.31
CA ARG A 86 -12.75 -20.60 -11.71
C ARG A 86 -14.11 -20.70 -12.37
N ASP A 87 -14.57 -19.59 -12.95
CA ASP A 87 -15.74 -19.58 -13.83
C ASP A 87 -15.31 -19.00 -15.19
N ALA A 88 -15.18 -19.87 -16.19
CA ALA A 88 -14.73 -19.50 -17.52
C ALA A 88 -15.68 -18.55 -18.25
N SER A 89 -16.91 -18.35 -17.75
CA SER A 89 -17.95 -17.59 -18.42
C SER A 89 -18.09 -16.14 -17.91
N ASN A 90 -17.67 -15.83 -16.67
CA ASN A 90 -17.88 -14.51 -16.09
C ASN A 90 -16.79 -14.08 -15.07
N PRO A 91 -15.83 -13.23 -15.49
CA PRO A 91 -14.77 -12.72 -14.60
C PRO A 91 -15.27 -11.90 -13.40
N LEU A 92 -16.43 -11.24 -13.48
CA LEU A 92 -16.98 -10.49 -12.36
C LEU A 92 -17.49 -11.41 -11.25
N ILE A 93 -18.13 -12.51 -11.63
CA ILE A 93 -18.58 -13.53 -10.66
C ILE A 93 -17.37 -14.19 -10.01
N GLU A 94 -16.33 -14.52 -10.79
CA GLU A 94 -15.06 -15.03 -10.25
C GLU A 94 -14.46 -14.05 -9.21
N ALA A 95 -14.41 -12.75 -9.53
CA ALA A 95 -13.89 -11.73 -8.61
C ALA A 95 -14.71 -11.64 -7.31
N ILE A 96 -16.04 -11.59 -7.40
CA ILE A 96 -16.94 -11.53 -6.22
C ILE A 96 -16.78 -12.78 -5.35
N MET A 97 -16.57 -13.95 -5.97
CA MET A 97 -16.42 -15.21 -5.26
C MET A 97 -15.08 -15.32 -4.54
N ASN A 98 -13.99 -14.84 -5.15
CA ASN A 98 -12.62 -15.05 -4.65
C ASN A 98 -12.03 -13.88 -3.88
N TYR A 99 -12.60 -12.67 -3.95
CA TYR A 99 -12.08 -11.49 -3.26
C TYR A 99 -13.09 -10.91 -2.27
N GLU A 100 -12.55 -10.30 -1.22
CA GLU A 100 -13.30 -9.49 -0.26
C GLU A 100 -12.69 -8.11 -0.09
N LEU A 101 -13.52 -7.15 0.32
CA LEU A 101 -13.08 -5.81 0.67
C LEU A 101 -12.84 -5.74 2.18
N VAL A 102 -11.59 -5.52 2.57
CA VAL A 102 -11.18 -5.34 3.97
C VAL A 102 -10.94 -3.87 4.22
N HIS A 103 -11.71 -3.28 5.14
CA HIS A 103 -11.46 -1.93 5.62
C HIS A 103 -10.32 -1.96 6.64
N VAL A 104 -9.30 -1.14 6.40
CA VAL A 104 -8.18 -0.95 7.32
C VAL A 104 -8.59 0.12 8.32
N GLU A 105 -8.93 -0.33 9.53
CA GLU A 105 -9.43 0.52 10.58
C GLU A 105 -8.34 0.86 11.61
N ALA A 106 -8.40 2.07 12.13
CA ALA A 106 -7.47 2.58 13.11
C ALA A 106 -8.13 3.58 14.06
N TYR A 107 -7.43 3.94 15.13
CA TYR A 107 -7.84 5.03 16.02
C TYR A 107 -6.70 6.04 16.17
N VAL A 108 -7.06 7.29 16.43
CA VAL A 108 -6.08 8.35 16.68
C VAL A 108 -5.42 8.14 18.03
N VAL A 109 -4.09 8.13 18.06
CA VAL A 109 -3.30 8.02 19.31
C VAL A 109 -2.67 9.33 19.72
N HIS A 110 -2.35 10.19 18.76
CA HIS A 110 -1.63 11.43 19.00
C HIS A 110 -1.95 12.47 17.92
N ILE A 111 -2.11 13.72 18.35
CA ILE A 111 -2.22 14.90 17.50
C ILE A 111 -1.21 15.93 17.98
N ASP A 112 -0.38 16.41 17.08
CA ASP A 112 0.54 17.51 17.32
C ASP A 112 0.42 18.55 16.23
N MET A 113 -0.14 19.71 16.58
CA MET A 113 -0.26 20.89 15.71
C MET A 113 0.80 21.96 16.01
N VAL A 114 1.85 21.63 16.76
CA VAL A 114 2.90 22.57 17.18
C VAL A 114 4.23 22.27 16.51
N LEU A 115 4.73 21.04 16.62
CA LEU A 115 6.07 20.70 16.11
C LEU A 115 5.97 20.13 14.70
N GLU A 116 5.28 19.00 14.55
CA GLU A 116 5.27 18.24 13.30
C GLU A 116 4.02 18.47 12.44
N ASN A 117 2.99 19.10 13.01
CA ASN A 117 1.69 19.31 12.39
C ASN A 117 1.06 17.99 11.86
N GLU A 118 1.15 16.93 12.67
CA GLU A 118 0.75 15.57 12.31
C GLU A 118 -0.31 14.97 13.24
N VAL A 119 -1.04 14.01 12.69
CA VAL A 119 -1.91 13.08 13.40
C VAL A 119 -1.37 11.67 13.18
N ALA A 120 -1.35 10.89 14.27
CA ALA A 120 -0.89 9.51 14.28
C ALA A 120 -2.05 8.55 14.53
N TYR A 121 -2.16 7.54 13.68
CA TYR A 121 -3.19 6.51 13.71
C TYR A 121 -2.56 5.16 14.02
N LYS A 122 -3.14 4.41 14.95
CA LYS A 122 -2.77 3.03 15.25
C LYS A 122 -3.89 2.08 14.84
N LEU A 123 -3.53 1.00 14.16
CA LEU A 123 -4.48 0.00 13.68
C LEU A 123 -5.29 -0.61 14.83
N THR A 124 -6.56 -0.94 14.55
CA THR A 124 -7.37 -1.72 15.47
C THR A 124 -6.83 -3.14 15.59
N LYS A 125 -7.13 -3.80 16.71
CA LYS A 125 -6.78 -5.21 16.90
C LYS A 125 -7.38 -6.08 15.79
N ASP A 126 -8.63 -5.81 15.42
CA ASP A 126 -9.33 -6.59 14.39
C ASP A 126 -8.67 -6.44 13.02
N THR A 127 -8.27 -5.22 12.64
CA THR A 127 -7.49 -4.99 11.41
C THR A 127 -6.16 -5.73 11.44
N ILE A 128 -5.43 -5.67 12.56
CA ILE A 128 -4.16 -6.39 12.74
C ILE A 128 -4.39 -7.90 12.57
N ASP A 129 -5.40 -8.46 13.23
CA ASP A 129 -5.69 -9.89 13.20
C ASP A 129 -6.05 -10.36 11.78
N VAL A 130 -6.84 -9.58 11.04
CA VAL A 130 -7.18 -9.86 9.63
C VAL A 130 -5.94 -9.82 8.75
N LEU A 131 -5.08 -8.81 8.89
CA LEU A 131 -3.85 -8.69 8.10
C LEU A 131 -2.85 -9.81 8.41
N VAL A 132 -2.70 -10.19 9.69
CA VAL A 132 -1.84 -11.30 10.13
C VAL A 132 -2.35 -12.63 9.56
N ARG A 133 -3.65 -12.88 9.63
CA ARG A 133 -4.28 -14.08 9.07
C ARG A 133 -4.08 -14.15 7.56
N TYR A 134 -4.39 -13.07 6.84
CA TYR A 134 -4.17 -12.96 5.40
C TYR A 134 -2.71 -13.25 5.03
N HIS A 135 -1.76 -12.65 5.76
CA HIS A 135 -0.34 -12.86 5.49
C HIS A 135 0.04 -14.34 5.62
N LYS A 136 -0.45 -15.03 6.65
CA LYS A 136 -0.10 -16.42 6.95
C LYS A 136 -0.77 -17.41 6.00
N GLU A 137 -2.08 -17.29 5.84
CA GLU A 137 -2.92 -18.31 5.21
C GLU A 137 -2.97 -18.17 3.69
N ILE A 138 -2.72 -16.97 3.16
CA ILE A 138 -2.86 -16.67 1.73
C ILE A 138 -1.52 -16.20 1.16
N HIS A 139 -1.02 -15.04 1.57
CA HIS A 139 0.18 -14.45 0.99
C HIS A 139 1.41 -15.38 1.09
N CYS A 140 1.68 -15.93 2.29
CA CYS A 140 2.77 -16.87 2.48
C CYS A 140 2.61 -18.16 1.67
N VAL A 141 1.37 -18.65 1.51
CA VAL A 141 1.09 -19.86 0.72
C VAL A 141 1.35 -19.60 -0.76
N ASP A 142 0.78 -18.54 -1.30
CA ASP A 142 0.93 -18.17 -2.72
C ASP A 142 2.37 -17.84 -3.10
N VAL A 143 3.08 -17.09 -2.24
CA VAL A 143 4.49 -16.77 -2.51
C VAL A 143 5.35 -18.04 -2.47
N LYS A 144 5.04 -19.01 -1.61
CA LYS A 144 5.75 -20.30 -1.57
C LYS A 144 5.48 -21.13 -2.82
N THR A 145 4.23 -21.22 -3.29
CA THR A 145 3.89 -22.00 -4.48
C THR A 145 4.43 -21.37 -5.76
N ASN A 146 4.44 -20.03 -5.84
CA ASN A 146 4.87 -19.28 -7.03
C ASN A 146 6.39 -19.09 -7.15
N THR A 147 7.17 -19.50 -6.15
CA THR A 147 8.64 -19.41 -6.18
C THR A 147 9.26 -20.80 -6.28
N ARG A 148 10.43 -20.90 -6.93
CA ARG A 148 11.22 -22.15 -6.98
C ARG A 148 11.52 -22.65 -5.56
N ASP A 149 11.73 -23.94 -5.38
CA ASP A 149 12.12 -24.48 -4.07
C ASP A 149 13.62 -24.29 -3.77
N TRP A 150 13.98 -24.10 -2.50
CA TRP A 150 15.35 -24.06 -1.99
C TRP A 150 15.41 -24.44 -0.51
N GLU A 151 16.58 -24.87 -0.04
CA GLU A 151 16.79 -25.25 1.35
C GLU A 151 16.52 -24.08 2.31
N GLY A 152 15.67 -24.31 3.31
CA GLY A 152 15.31 -23.30 4.30
C GLY A 152 14.23 -22.29 3.87
N LYS A 153 13.59 -22.50 2.71
CA LYS A 153 12.48 -21.67 2.22
C LYS A 153 11.31 -21.58 3.21
N GLU A 154 10.88 -22.71 3.77
CA GLU A 154 9.79 -22.74 4.76
C GLU A 154 10.17 -21.92 6.00
N GLN A 155 11.38 -22.12 6.53
CA GLN A 155 11.88 -21.38 7.68
C GLN A 155 12.00 -19.87 7.40
N GLN A 156 12.37 -19.48 6.18
CA GLN A 156 12.37 -18.08 5.77
C GLN A 156 10.95 -17.50 5.73
N CYS A 157 9.98 -18.27 5.24
CA CYS A 157 8.58 -17.88 5.21
C CYS A 157 8.02 -17.65 6.63
N GLU A 158 8.33 -18.54 7.57
CA GLU A 158 7.98 -18.38 8.99
C GLU A 158 8.60 -17.11 9.58
N ARG A 159 9.91 -16.88 9.36
CA ARG A 159 10.57 -15.65 9.82
C ARG A 159 9.96 -14.39 9.22
N LEU A 160 9.56 -14.42 7.96
CA LEU A 160 8.88 -13.29 7.31
C LEU A 160 7.51 -13.03 7.93
N HIS A 161 6.76 -14.08 8.28
CA HIS A 161 5.49 -13.94 8.97
C HIS A 161 5.63 -13.40 10.40
N ASP A 162 6.64 -13.86 11.14
CA ASP A 162 6.94 -13.33 12.48
C ASP A 162 7.35 -11.85 12.41
N ALA A 163 8.19 -11.50 11.45
CA ALA A 163 8.58 -10.12 11.18
C ALA A 163 7.38 -9.26 10.79
N PHE A 164 6.51 -9.75 9.90
CA PHE A 164 5.27 -9.06 9.51
C PHE A 164 4.36 -8.83 10.71
N THR A 165 4.13 -9.87 11.52
CA THR A 165 3.28 -9.78 12.73
C THR A 165 3.81 -8.74 13.70
N LYS A 166 5.13 -8.68 13.88
CA LYS A 166 5.76 -7.63 14.68
C LYS A 166 5.54 -6.27 14.02
N ASP A 167 5.94 -6.10 12.77
CA ASP A 167 5.96 -4.82 12.05
C ASP A 167 4.54 -4.22 11.96
N VAL A 168 3.51 -5.01 11.66
CA VAL A 168 2.10 -4.54 11.61
C VAL A 168 1.57 -4.14 12.98
N ASN A 169 2.02 -4.79 14.07
CA ASN A 169 1.66 -4.40 15.42
C ASN A 169 2.33 -3.08 15.86
N GLN A 170 3.51 -2.76 15.31
CA GLN A 170 4.18 -1.48 15.56
C GLN A 170 3.75 -0.39 14.57
N PHE A 171 2.92 -0.73 13.59
CA PHE A 171 2.54 0.17 12.52
C PHE A 171 1.71 1.34 13.08
N VAL A 172 2.26 2.54 12.90
CA VAL A 172 1.59 3.79 13.21
C VAL A 172 1.66 4.65 11.97
N PHE A 173 0.51 4.95 11.39
CA PHE A 173 0.43 5.81 10.22
C PHE A 173 0.40 7.27 10.67
N ARG A 174 1.33 8.08 10.17
CA ARG A 174 1.40 9.51 10.46
C ARG A 174 1.11 10.31 9.20
N THR A 175 0.32 11.36 9.34
CA THR A 175 -0.01 12.26 8.24
C THR A 175 -0.35 13.64 8.76
N HIS A 176 -0.39 14.62 7.86
CA HIS A 176 -0.66 16.00 8.22
C HIS A 176 -2.05 16.20 8.86
N VAL A 177 -2.15 17.07 9.87
CA VAL A 177 -3.38 17.32 10.66
C VAL A 177 -4.61 17.69 9.85
N SER A 178 -4.44 18.18 8.63
CA SER A 178 -5.53 18.36 7.64
C SER A 178 -6.35 17.08 7.39
N ALA A 179 -5.84 15.90 7.73
CA ALA A 179 -6.62 14.66 7.70
C ALA A 179 -7.85 14.72 8.62
N LEU A 180 -7.79 15.51 9.70
CA LEU A 180 -8.91 15.71 10.63
C LEU A 180 -10.09 16.46 9.98
N GLU A 181 -9.97 16.99 8.77
CA GLU A 181 -11.13 17.49 8.01
C GLU A 181 -12.14 16.38 7.68
N GLY A 182 -11.68 15.12 7.62
CA GLY A 182 -12.51 13.93 7.46
C GLY A 182 -13.13 13.41 8.77
N LEU A 183 -13.02 14.16 9.87
CA LEU A 183 -13.64 13.82 11.14
C LEU A 183 -15.16 13.98 11.05
N GLU A 184 -15.87 12.97 11.55
CA GLU A 184 -17.32 12.84 11.59
C GLU A 184 -17.84 12.77 13.04
N GLU A 185 -19.14 12.54 13.19
CA GLU A 185 -19.79 12.36 14.48
C GLU A 185 -19.13 11.22 15.28
N GLU A 186 -19.20 11.31 16.61
CA GLU A 186 -18.60 10.33 17.53
C GLU A 186 -17.08 10.13 17.39
N GLY A 187 -16.40 11.02 16.68
CA GLY A 187 -14.95 10.99 16.47
C GLY A 187 -14.49 9.99 15.41
N ALA A 188 -15.41 9.37 14.68
CA ALA A 188 -15.12 8.53 13.53
C ALA A 188 -14.59 9.37 12.35
N GLY A 189 -14.11 8.71 11.30
CA GLY A 189 -13.72 9.42 10.08
C GLY A 189 -13.10 8.55 9.01
N GLU A 190 -12.75 9.18 7.90
CA GLU A 190 -12.09 8.51 6.77
C GLU A 190 -10.89 9.32 6.28
N LEU A 191 -9.80 8.63 5.93
CA LEU A 191 -8.71 9.24 5.18
C LEU A 191 -9.05 9.31 3.69
N LEU A 192 -9.15 10.53 3.18
CA LEU A 192 -9.49 10.76 1.77
C LEU A 192 -8.27 10.73 0.83
N CYS A 193 -8.55 10.37 -0.43
CA CYS A 193 -7.67 10.54 -1.61
C CYS A 193 -6.25 9.97 -1.41
N ARG A 194 -5.22 10.76 -1.75
CA ARG A 194 -3.80 10.36 -1.71
C ARG A 194 -3.32 9.86 -0.34
N ARG A 195 -4.03 10.16 0.76
CA ARG A 195 -3.64 9.67 2.09
C ARG A 195 -3.98 8.18 2.24
N SER A 196 -5.13 7.73 1.75
CA SER A 196 -5.51 6.31 1.79
C SER A 196 -4.64 5.44 0.88
N GLU A 197 -4.21 5.98 -0.27
CA GLU A 197 -3.23 5.34 -1.14
C GLU A 197 -1.88 5.13 -0.43
N LYS A 198 -1.38 6.15 0.28
CA LYS A 198 -0.15 6.03 1.08
C LYS A 198 -0.26 4.96 2.16
N VAL A 199 -1.41 4.85 2.83
CA VAL A 199 -1.65 3.78 3.82
C VAL A 199 -1.59 2.43 3.14
N LYS A 200 -2.29 2.25 2.01
CA LYS A 200 -2.29 1.01 1.24
C LYS A 200 -0.87 0.60 0.85
N THR A 201 -0.10 1.52 0.25
CA THR A 201 1.30 1.25 -0.12
C THR A 201 2.15 0.89 1.10
N SER A 202 1.96 1.58 2.23
CA SER A 202 2.73 1.33 3.45
C SER A 202 2.43 -0.04 4.05
N ILE A 203 1.17 -0.48 4.05
CA ILE A 203 0.76 -1.81 4.53
C ILE A 203 1.29 -2.89 3.60
N CYS A 204 1.15 -2.73 2.28
CA CYS A 204 1.70 -3.68 1.32
C CYS A 204 3.23 -3.79 1.44
N ALA A 205 3.94 -2.70 1.74
CA ALA A 205 5.38 -2.72 1.94
C ALA A 205 5.83 -3.52 3.18
N LEU A 206 4.95 -3.78 4.15
CA LEU A 206 5.24 -4.68 5.27
C LEU A 206 5.36 -6.14 4.82
N MET A 207 4.68 -6.51 3.73
CA MET A 207 4.69 -7.85 3.14
C MET A 207 5.98 -8.06 2.35
N LYS A 208 7.07 -8.34 3.06
CA LYS A 208 8.41 -8.53 2.48
C LYS A 208 8.45 -9.77 1.58
N PRO A 209 9.13 -9.71 0.42
CA PRO A 209 9.17 -10.82 -0.52
C PRO A 209 10.04 -11.98 0.00
N LEU A 210 9.69 -13.19 -0.41
CA LEU A 210 10.51 -14.37 -0.23
C LEU A 210 11.63 -14.37 -1.28
N LEU A 211 12.88 -14.44 -0.83
CA LEU A 211 14.05 -14.31 -1.71
C LEU A 211 14.93 -15.56 -1.63
N PRO A 212 15.34 -16.15 -2.77
CA PRO A 212 16.31 -17.24 -2.75
C PRO A 212 17.65 -16.74 -2.21
N PRO A 213 18.46 -17.62 -1.58
CA PRO A 213 19.80 -17.27 -1.18
C PRO A 213 20.60 -16.78 -2.40
N PRO A 214 21.46 -15.76 -2.25
CA PRO A 214 22.31 -15.32 -3.34
C PRO A 214 23.11 -16.52 -3.83
N SER A 215 23.12 -16.75 -5.15
CA SER A 215 23.91 -17.84 -5.71
C SER A 215 25.36 -17.68 -5.26
N PRO A 216 26.05 -18.78 -4.92
CA PRO A 216 27.48 -18.71 -4.65
C PRO A 216 28.12 -18.05 -5.86
N LYS A 217 28.70 -16.86 -5.67
CA LYS A 217 29.55 -16.25 -6.69
C LYS A 217 30.57 -17.32 -6.99
N ALA A 218 30.59 -17.81 -8.23
CA ALA A 218 31.67 -18.66 -8.68
C ALA A 218 32.94 -17.87 -8.40
N VAL A 219 33.66 -18.24 -7.33
CA VAL A 219 35.03 -17.82 -7.12
C VAL A 219 35.70 -18.20 -8.42
N GLY A 220 36.14 -17.18 -9.16
CA GLY A 220 36.71 -17.37 -10.47
C GLY A 220 37.74 -18.48 -10.36
N ALA A 221 37.39 -19.65 -10.92
CA ALA A 221 38.41 -20.53 -11.40
C ALA A 221 39.12 -19.68 -12.44
N ASP A 222 40.24 -19.09 -12.03
CA ASP A 222 41.29 -18.68 -12.95
C ASP A 222 41.49 -19.91 -13.84
N ARG A 223 40.81 -19.90 -14.99
CA ARG A 223 41.22 -20.68 -16.14
C ARG A 223 42.59 -20.12 -16.46
N LEU A 224 43.60 -20.67 -15.81
CA LEU A 224 44.96 -20.67 -16.30
C LEU A 224 44.86 -21.20 -17.71
N ARG A 225 44.78 -20.25 -18.65
CA ARG A 225 44.80 -20.47 -20.08
C ARG A 225 46.11 -21.20 -20.32
N PRO A 226 46.12 -22.47 -20.78
CA PRO A 226 47.37 -23.16 -21.05
C PRO A 226 48.14 -22.34 -22.08
N LEU A 227 49.29 -21.79 -21.69
CA LEU A 227 50.18 -21.08 -22.58
C LEU A 227 50.74 -22.12 -23.56
N LEU A 228 50.23 -22.10 -24.79
CA LEU A 228 50.84 -22.81 -25.91
C LEU A 228 52.29 -22.32 -26.08
N PRO A 229 53.29 -23.23 -26.15
CA PRO A 229 54.66 -22.84 -26.42
C PRO A 229 54.79 -22.35 -27.87
N LYS A 230 55.44 -21.19 -28.03
CA LYS A 230 55.80 -20.61 -29.32
C LYS A 230 56.85 -21.49 -29.99
N SER A 231 56.57 -21.99 -31.20
CA SER A 231 57.60 -22.52 -32.10
C SER A 231 58.14 -21.41 -33.01
N PRO A 232 59.46 -21.43 -33.31
CA PRO A 232 60.12 -20.37 -34.07
C PRO A 232 59.89 -20.51 -35.58
N SER A 233 59.79 -19.35 -36.23
CA SER A 233 59.79 -19.16 -37.68
C SER A 233 61.10 -19.65 -38.30
N ASN A 234 61.02 -20.33 -39.45
CA ASN A 234 62.01 -20.17 -40.52
C ASN A 234 61.42 -20.46 -41.91
N ASN A 235 61.78 -19.58 -42.85
CA ASN A 235 61.28 -19.43 -44.22
C ASN A 235 62.00 -20.34 -45.24
N MET A 236 61.34 -20.70 -46.35
CA MET A 236 61.84 -20.51 -47.75
C MET A 236 60.91 -21.07 -48.85
N CYS A 237 60.57 -20.19 -49.82
CA CYS A 237 60.32 -20.30 -51.28
C CYS A 237 59.91 -21.63 -51.95
N SER A 238 59.08 -21.69 -53.02
CA SER A 238 58.94 -20.75 -54.15
C SER A 238 57.77 -21.13 -55.11
N GLN A 239 57.19 -20.09 -55.75
CA GLN A 239 56.54 -20.00 -57.09
C GLN A 239 55.30 -20.88 -57.42
N HIS A 240 54.24 -20.49 -58.17
CA HIS A 240 54.03 -19.55 -59.29
C HIS A 240 52.57 -19.00 -59.32
N GLY A 241 52.33 -17.83 -59.96
CA GLY A 241 50.99 -17.24 -60.25
C GLY A 241 50.30 -17.79 -61.54
N PRO A 242 49.34 -17.10 -62.21
CA PRO A 242 48.84 -15.73 -62.00
C PRO A 242 47.29 -15.48 -62.15
N GLN A 243 46.88 -14.29 -61.68
CA GLN A 243 45.85 -13.36 -62.19
C GLN A 243 44.36 -13.74 -62.33
N GLY A 244 43.51 -12.91 -61.71
CA GLY A 244 42.06 -12.80 -61.95
C GLY A 244 41.48 -11.55 -61.26
N VAL A 245 40.74 -10.75 -62.01
CA VAL A 245 40.42 -9.32 -61.81
C VAL A 245 39.23 -9.04 -60.86
N LEU A 246 39.28 -7.85 -60.25
CA LEU A 246 38.26 -6.97 -59.65
C LEU A 246 36.78 -7.38 -59.77
N VAL A 247 36.02 -7.25 -58.66
CA VAL A 247 34.95 -6.23 -58.52
C VAL A 247 34.55 -6.03 -57.06
N ALA A 248 34.48 -4.76 -56.65
CA ALA A 248 33.81 -4.29 -55.45
C ALA A 248 32.30 -4.15 -55.74
N PHE A 249 31.45 -4.52 -54.79
CA PHE A 249 30.05 -4.12 -54.80
C PHE A 249 29.71 -3.45 -53.48
N ASP A 250 29.52 -2.15 -53.59
CA ASP A 250 28.92 -1.28 -52.58
C ASP A 250 27.39 -1.45 -52.67
N SER A 251 26.70 -1.41 -51.54
CA SER A 251 25.23 -1.34 -51.52
C SER A 251 24.77 -0.62 -50.27
N GLN A 252 24.52 0.66 -50.47
CA GLN A 252 23.74 1.51 -49.59
C GLN A 252 22.35 1.68 -50.21
N SER A 253 21.30 1.27 -49.50
CA SER A 253 19.95 1.79 -49.74
C SER A 253 19.07 1.69 -48.48
N HIS A 254 18.85 2.88 -47.91
CA HIS A 254 17.62 3.43 -47.35
C HIS A 254 16.54 2.49 -46.75
N GLY A 255 16.30 2.73 -45.45
CA GLY A 255 15.00 3.18 -44.94
C GLY A 255 13.95 2.12 -44.62
N ILE A 256 13.57 2.03 -43.34
CA ILE A 256 12.29 2.51 -42.80
C ILE A 256 12.24 2.20 -41.29
N ALA A 257 11.84 3.21 -40.52
CA ALA A 257 11.61 3.16 -39.10
C ALA A 257 10.43 2.26 -38.73
N SER A 258 10.51 1.58 -37.60
CA SER A 258 9.36 1.00 -36.89
C SER A 258 9.55 1.24 -35.40
N GLN A 259 8.85 2.25 -34.90
CA GLN A 259 8.54 2.44 -33.48
C GLN A 259 7.49 1.41 -33.08
N VAL A 260 7.69 0.74 -31.95
CA VAL A 260 6.64 0.00 -31.25
C VAL A 260 6.43 0.63 -29.89
N ASP A 261 5.31 1.34 -29.77
CA ASP A 261 4.85 2.00 -28.56
C ASP A 261 4.38 0.99 -27.51
N SER A 262 4.80 1.23 -26.27
CA SER A 262 4.36 0.53 -25.07
C SER A 262 3.03 1.14 -24.59
N ILE A 263 1.93 0.39 -24.68
CA ILE A 263 0.65 0.80 -24.10
C ILE A 263 0.63 0.39 -22.63
N THR A 264 0.76 1.39 -21.75
CA THR A 264 0.41 1.32 -20.33
C THR A 264 -0.99 1.92 -20.19
N SER A 265 -2.00 1.12 -19.88
CA SER A 265 -3.37 1.60 -19.65
C SER A 265 -3.56 2.05 -18.20
N SER A 266 -3.54 3.36 -18.01
CA SER A 266 -3.99 4.05 -16.79
C SER A 266 -5.52 4.23 -16.83
N ILE A 267 -6.25 3.62 -15.89
CA ILE A 267 -7.67 3.92 -15.68
C ILE A 267 -7.76 5.20 -14.84
N SER A 268 -8.27 6.26 -15.45
CA SER A 268 -8.65 7.51 -14.80
C SER A 268 -10.14 7.46 -14.46
N THR A 269 -10.50 7.61 -13.19
CA THR A 269 -11.89 7.81 -12.76
C THR A 269 -12.27 9.28 -12.96
N SER A 270 -13.09 9.56 -13.97
CA SER A 270 -13.76 10.84 -14.14
C SER A 270 -15.15 10.80 -13.49
N THR A 271 -15.39 11.78 -12.62
CA THR A 271 -16.67 12.26 -12.10
C THR A 271 -17.74 12.41 -13.18
N LEU A 272 -18.95 11.89 -12.93
CA LEU A 272 -20.17 12.28 -13.65
C LEU A 272 -21.26 12.69 -12.64
N THR A 273 -21.48 13.99 -12.53
CA THR A 273 -22.69 14.61 -11.98
C THR A 273 -23.57 15.06 -13.13
N GLN A 274 -24.81 14.57 -13.23
CA GLN A 274 -26.06 15.35 -13.34
C GLN A 274 -27.27 14.51 -13.81
N PRO A 275 -28.52 14.97 -13.57
CA PRO A 275 -29.67 14.13 -13.25
C PRO A 275 -30.65 13.96 -14.40
N THR A 276 -31.48 12.92 -14.35
CA THR A 276 -32.68 12.83 -15.21
C THR A 276 -33.87 12.32 -14.40
N ASN A 277 -34.85 13.21 -14.24
CA ASN A 277 -36.21 12.92 -13.81
C ASN A 277 -36.88 11.94 -14.78
N LEU A 278 -37.48 10.86 -14.27
CA LEU A 278 -38.62 10.22 -14.92
C LEU A 278 -39.71 9.92 -13.89
N LEU A 279 -40.73 10.77 -13.99
CA LEU A 279 -42.09 10.69 -13.50
C LEU A 279 -42.68 9.26 -13.51
N LEU A 280 -43.16 8.79 -12.35
CA LEU A 280 -44.28 7.86 -12.28
C LEU A 280 -45.33 8.46 -11.32
N ARG A 281 -46.47 8.85 -11.88
CA ARG A 281 -47.62 9.38 -11.14
C ARG A 281 -48.45 8.25 -10.52
N ASP A 282 -48.78 8.49 -9.25
CA ASP A 282 -50.02 8.18 -8.53
C ASP A 282 -50.99 7.12 -9.09
N ILE A 283 -51.20 6.08 -8.28
CA ILE A 283 -52.54 5.54 -8.05
C ILE A 283 -52.70 5.37 -6.53
N THR A 284 -53.43 6.28 -5.92
CA THR A 284 -54.03 6.08 -4.59
C THR A 284 -55.53 5.97 -4.82
N GLN A 285 -56.16 4.84 -4.45
CA GLN A 285 -57.49 4.88 -3.86
C GLN A 285 -57.65 3.78 -2.81
N VAL A 286 -57.98 4.28 -1.63
CA VAL A 286 -58.43 3.64 -0.40
C VAL A 286 -59.83 3.04 -0.61
N ILE A 287 -60.14 1.91 0.05
CA ILE A 287 -61.42 1.62 0.77
C ILE A 287 -61.24 0.33 1.60
N VAL A 288 -61.48 0.46 2.91
CA VAL A 288 -61.93 -0.53 3.93
C VAL A 288 -63.36 -0.05 4.31
N PRO A 289 -64.36 -0.79 4.86
CA PRO A 289 -64.45 -2.09 5.59
C PRO A 289 -65.46 -3.08 4.91
N ASP A 290 -65.80 -4.30 5.36
CA ASP A 290 -66.14 -4.89 6.68
C ASP A 290 -65.39 -6.19 7.00
#